data_AF-A0A2G8JZV5-F1
#
_entry.id   AF-A0A2G8JZV5-F1
#
_cell.length_a   1.000
_cell.length_b   1.000
_cell.length_c   1.000
_cell.angle_alpha   90.00
_cell.angle_beta   90.00
_cell.angle_gamma   90.00
#
_symmetry.space_group_name_H-M   'P 1'
#
loop_
_entity.id
_entity.type
_entity.pdbx_description
1 polymer ?
#
loop_
_entity_poly.entity_id
_entity_poly.type
_entity_poly.pdbx_seq_one_letter_code
_entity_poly.pdbx_strand_id
1 'polypeptide(L)'
;RNDNSKKEHQDSNIELNTTEPLLTPSSHLSEGEMEKLIKHLQDRYQSMSYIKPLPWGEKILIDELYTDTVCNVTYPNRPTETKTSTSLLDPTVSQEIKRALFIADIGHGKTTLRQYLACQWSKKKPNKQEKELLFILPLTGIDINTCIGEQLQKTLPADMNISHEQLCDIILKRKCHLLLDGLDEISQQEKTSSTHVVSPGDISLKRLLNESMLNQYPHLRLWVTSRKIDQSKCIIGKPYVEVEILGFNVDGIKTYVHKTLDYYKRLKPCEKRIIYKDGLIDSSEAPKNKEANEENDEDIIKNTISTLEQNDLLQIFKDTPLFIVMFIHIIVSKLLTINGAINELNINKMSSLVSSIITCLDRRFLEKQGNETKLTELLPLRNKLAKASLNYDLEIGESITNFDLNEARLQAHEIEMAQSVGYIKPIKALHSVGVLKSDYNVFSHDYIQEFVLQYIVSEI
;
A
#
# COMPACT_ATOMS: atom_id res chain seq x y z
N ARG A 1 -27.82 67.59 -20.27
CA ARG A 1 -27.38 66.32 -20.90
C ARG A 1 -26.73 65.49 -19.81
N ASN A 2 -27.55 64.80 -19.02
CA ASN A 2 -27.12 63.78 -18.08
C ASN A 2 -27.55 62.46 -18.68
N ASP A 3 -26.70 61.45 -18.64
CA ASP A 3 -27.15 60.08 -18.36
C ASP A 3 -25.98 59.23 -17.86
N ASN A 4 -26.16 58.77 -16.62
CA ASN A 4 -25.49 57.61 -16.03
C ASN A 4 -26.18 56.36 -16.57
N SER A 5 -25.43 55.39 -17.08
CA SER A 5 -25.92 54.02 -17.24
C SER A 5 -25.04 53.03 -16.48
N LYS A 6 -25.61 52.54 -15.38
CA LYS A 6 -25.24 51.29 -14.70
C LYS A 6 -25.51 50.14 -15.67
N LYS A 7 -24.56 49.22 -15.85
CA LYS A 7 -24.83 47.88 -16.37
C LYS A 7 -24.88 46.91 -15.20
N GLU A 8 -26.04 46.29 -15.06
CA GLU A 8 -26.33 45.19 -14.15
C GLU A 8 -25.45 43.98 -14.51
N HIS A 9 -24.72 43.48 -13.52
CA HIS A 9 -24.21 42.10 -13.53
C HIS A 9 -25.34 41.21 -13.03
N GLN A 10 -25.81 40.34 -13.92
CA GLN A 10 -26.83 39.36 -13.63
C GLN A 10 -26.13 38.12 -13.03
N ASP A 11 -26.22 37.98 -11.71
CA ASP A 11 -25.86 36.76 -10.98
C ASP A 11 -26.80 35.64 -11.40
N SER A 12 -26.32 34.68 -12.19
CA SER A 12 -27.03 33.40 -12.37
C SER A 12 -26.65 32.45 -11.24
N ASN A 13 -27.42 32.52 -10.16
CA ASN A 13 -27.58 31.45 -9.19
C ASN A 13 -28.06 30.19 -9.92
N ILE A 14 -27.15 29.27 -10.22
CA ILE A 14 -27.51 27.90 -10.60
C ILE A 14 -27.70 27.14 -9.29
N GLU A 15 -28.95 27.10 -8.82
CA GLU A 15 -29.38 26.14 -7.80
C GLU A 15 -29.03 24.73 -8.28
N LEU A 16 -28.13 24.08 -7.55
CA LEU A 16 -27.80 22.67 -7.69
C LEU A 16 -29.04 21.84 -7.33
N ASN A 17 -29.82 21.46 -8.34
CA ASN A 17 -30.93 20.54 -8.18
C ASN A 17 -30.45 19.23 -7.52
N THR A 18 -30.97 18.99 -6.33
CA THR A 18 -30.96 17.73 -5.58
C THR A 18 -31.94 16.76 -6.23
N THR A 19 -31.58 16.17 -7.36
CA THR A 19 -32.34 15.05 -7.93
C THR A 19 -31.81 13.75 -7.35
N GLU A 20 -32.68 13.04 -6.64
CA GLU A 20 -32.47 11.65 -6.20
C GLU A 20 -32.06 10.76 -7.39
N PRO A 21 -31.17 9.76 -7.20
CA PRO A 21 -30.88 8.78 -8.23
C PRO A 21 -32.13 7.93 -8.50
N LEU A 22 -32.87 8.28 -9.56
CA LEU A 22 -34.02 7.52 -10.06
C LEU A 22 -33.51 6.20 -10.69
N LEU A 23 -33.34 5.18 -9.87
CA LEU A 23 -33.10 3.80 -10.30
C LEU A 23 -34.43 3.17 -10.74
N THR A 24 -34.45 2.51 -11.90
CA THR A 24 -35.65 1.85 -12.44
C THR A 24 -36.02 0.60 -11.60
N PRO A 25 -37.31 0.25 -11.46
CA PRO A 25 -37.76 -0.77 -10.51
C PRO A 25 -37.31 -2.23 -10.77
N SER A 26 -36.51 -2.50 -11.81
CA SER A 26 -36.04 -3.84 -12.18
C SER A 26 -34.53 -4.09 -11.96
N SER A 27 -33.81 -3.18 -11.32
CA SER A 27 -32.34 -3.25 -11.10
C SER A 27 -31.92 -4.10 -9.90
N HIS A 28 -32.81 -4.92 -9.34
CA HIS A 28 -32.49 -5.76 -8.19
C HIS A 28 -31.86 -7.10 -8.61
N LEU A 29 -30.71 -7.43 -8.02
CA LEU A 29 -30.13 -8.78 -8.14
C LEU A 29 -31.01 -9.81 -7.41
N SER A 30 -31.23 -10.94 -8.06
CA SER A 30 -31.79 -12.12 -7.39
C SER A 30 -30.85 -12.63 -6.30
N GLU A 31 -31.37 -13.41 -5.35
CA GLU A 31 -30.56 -14.01 -4.30
C GLU A 31 -29.42 -14.88 -4.86
N GLY A 32 -29.71 -15.65 -5.93
CA GLY A 32 -28.70 -16.46 -6.60
C GLY A 32 -27.59 -15.65 -7.28
N GLU A 33 -27.90 -14.50 -7.88
CA GLU A 33 -26.89 -13.61 -8.47
C GLU A 33 -26.06 -12.92 -7.40
N MET A 34 -26.69 -12.52 -6.29
CA MET A 34 -26.01 -11.97 -5.12
C MET A 34 -25.00 -12.96 -4.53
N GLU A 35 -25.39 -14.24 -4.42
CA GLU A 35 -24.49 -15.30 -3.96
C GLU A 35 -23.30 -15.50 -4.90
N LYS A 36 -23.52 -15.45 -6.21
CA LYS A 36 -22.45 -15.50 -7.21
C LYS A 36 -21.50 -14.33 -7.07
N LEU A 37 -22.01 -13.11 -6.90
CA LEU A 37 -21.20 -11.91 -6.67
C LEU A 37 -20.36 -12.04 -5.39
N ILE A 38 -20.98 -12.43 -4.27
CA ILE A 38 -20.27 -12.61 -2.99
C ILE A 38 -19.16 -13.64 -3.13
N LYS A 39 -19.45 -14.80 -3.75
CA LYS A 39 -18.47 -15.85 -3.97
C LYS A 39 -17.31 -15.37 -4.83
N HIS A 40 -17.61 -14.66 -5.92
CA HIS A 40 -16.57 -14.09 -6.77
C HIS A 40 -15.66 -13.12 -6.02
N LEU A 41 -16.23 -12.21 -5.23
CA LEU A 41 -15.45 -11.29 -4.41
C LEU A 41 -14.58 -12.05 -3.40
N GLN A 42 -15.11 -13.13 -2.79
CA GLN A 42 -14.33 -13.97 -1.88
C GLN A 42 -13.15 -14.63 -2.58
N ASP A 43 -13.37 -15.27 -3.73
CA ASP A 43 -12.33 -15.92 -4.52
C ASP A 43 -11.27 -14.91 -4.98
N ARG A 44 -11.72 -13.74 -5.48
CA ARG A 44 -10.85 -12.61 -5.86
C ARG A 44 -9.98 -12.17 -4.69
N TYR A 45 -10.55 -11.95 -3.51
CA TYR A 45 -9.80 -11.47 -2.35
C TYR A 45 -8.95 -12.55 -1.68
N GLN A 46 -9.33 -13.82 -1.80
CA GLN A 46 -8.47 -14.94 -1.42
C GLN A 46 -7.20 -15.00 -2.29
N SER A 47 -7.27 -14.65 -3.58
CA SER A 47 -6.07 -14.52 -4.42
C SER A 47 -5.12 -13.40 -3.97
N MET A 48 -5.61 -12.41 -3.21
CA MET A 48 -4.84 -11.32 -2.63
C MET A 48 -4.23 -11.64 -1.26
N SER A 49 -4.47 -12.85 -0.73
CA SER A 49 -4.04 -13.26 0.62
C SER A 49 -2.55 -13.55 0.76
N TYR A 50 -1.74 -13.21 -0.24
CA TYR A 50 -0.31 -13.50 -0.26
C TYR A 50 0.52 -12.24 -0.35
N ILE A 51 1.60 -12.22 0.42
CA ILE A 51 2.65 -11.22 0.35
C ILE A 51 3.96 -11.87 -0.08
N LYS A 52 4.87 -11.06 -0.63
CA LYS A 52 6.21 -11.49 -1.03
C LYS A 52 7.22 -10.52 -0.43
N PRO A 53 7.72 -10.74 0.80
CA PRO A 53 8.63 -9.82 1.49
C PRO A 53 10.04 -9.76 0.89
N LEU A 54 10.47 -10.81 0.18
CA LEU A 54 11.70 -10.83 -0.62
C LEU A 54 11.42 -11.43 -2.00
N PRO A 55 12.07 -10.94 -3.08
CA PRO A 55 11.82 -11.41 -4.44
C PRO A 55 12.20 -12.87 -4.66
N TRP A 56 13.25 -13.38 -4.01
CA TRP A 56 13.62 -14.79 -4.14
C TRP A 56 12.81 -15.75 -3.25
N GLY A 57 11.92 -15.25 -2.40
CA GLY A 57 11.11 -16.07 -1.51
C GLY A 57 9.81 -16.55 -2.15
N GLU A 58 9.21 -17.60 -1.61
CA GLU A 58 7.85 -18.00 -1.98
C GLU A 58 6.81 -16.96 -1.52
N LYS A 59 5.61 -17.05 -2.09
CA LYS A 59 4.45 -16.27 -1.64
C LYS A 59 4.05 -16.75 -0.25
N ILE A 60 3.95 -15.83 0.70
CA ILE A 60 3.61 -16.12 2.10
C ILE A 60 2.19 -15.68 2.36
N LEU A 61 1.40 -16.51 3.05
CA LEU A 61 0.07 -16.10 3.49
C LEU A 61 0.18 -14.87 4.39
N ILE A 62 -0.60 -13.84 4.08
CA ILE A 62 -0.54 -12.55 4.77
C ILE A 62 -0.80 -12.71 6.27
N ASP A 63 -1.71 -13.60 6.66
CA ASP A 63 -2.04 -13.87 8.07
C ASP A 63 -0.88 -14.44 8.88
N GLU A 64 0.11 -15.07 8.23
CA GLU A 64 1.26 -15.62 8.94
C GLU A 64 2.24 -14.55 9.39
N LEU A 65 2.31 -13.41 8.68
CA LEU A 65 3.30 -12.36 8.91
C LEU A 65 2.68 -10.99 9.25
N TYR A 66 1.41 -10.76 8.93
CA TYR A 66 0.76 -9.48 9.16
C TYR A 66 0.90 -9.08 10.62
N THR A 67 1.45 -7.90 10.84
CA THR A 67 1.70 -7.34 12.15
C THR A 67 1.18 -5.92 12.15
N ASP A 68 0.60 -5.52 13.26
CA ASP A 68 -0.05 -4.24 13.38
C ASP A 68 0.93 -3.09 13.17
N THR A 69 0.51 -2.12 12.37
CA THR A 69 1.16 -0.83 12.30
C THR A 69 0.49 0.16 13.23
N VAL A 70 1.27 1.11 13.73
CA VAL A 70 0.78 2.25 14.48
C VAL A 70 0.16 3.25 13.51
N CYS A 71 -1.00 3.75 13.88
CA CYS A 71 -1.74 4.75 13.13
C CYS A 71 -2.08 5.95 14.02
N ASN A 72 -1.86 7.15 13.51
CA ASN A 72 -2.44 8.36 14.07
C ASN A 72 -3.79 8.61 13.42
N VAL A 73 -4.83 8.75 14.22
CA VAL A 73 -6.22 8.86 13.78
C VAL A 73 -6.76 10.21 14.20
N THR A 74 -7.01 11.08 13.23
CA THR A 74 -7.52 12.44 13.46
C THR A 74 -8.97 12.49 13.02
N TYR A 75 -9.87 12.59 13.99
CA TYR A 75 -11.30 12.79 13.74
C TYR A 75 -11.61 14.29 13.57
N PRO A 76 -12.68 14.63 12.81
CA PRO A 76 -13.17 16.01 12.76
C PRO A 76 -13.47 16.52 14.16
N ASN A 77 -12.86 17.65 14.55
CA ASN A 77 -13.07 18.33 15.83
C ASN A 77 -12.74 17.49 17.08
N ARG A 78 -11.90 16.45 16.98
CA ARG A 78 -11.36 15.73 18.14
C ARG A 78 -9.83 15.70 18.10
N PRO A 79 -9.18 15.48 19.25
CA PRO A 79 -7.75 15.22 19.29
C PRO A 79 -7.37 13.99 18.46
N THR A 80 -6.14 13.98 17.97
CA THR A 80 -5.55 12.81 17.32
C THR A 80 -5.35 11.70 18.35
N GLU A 81 -5.80 10.49 18.01
CA GLU A 81 -5.66 9.27 18.81
C GLU A 81 -4.66 8.33 18.15
N THR A 82 -3.86 7.61 18.93
CA THR A 82 -3.02 6.53 18.42
C THR A 82 -3.77 5.21 18.48
N LYS A 83 -3.85 4.50 17.33
CA LYS A 83 -4.54 3.20 17.18
C LYS A 83 -3.66 2.22 16.43
N THR A 84 -4.00 0.93 16.50
CA THR A 84 -3.37 -0.09 15.63
C THR A 84 -4.15 -0.24 14.33
N SER A 85 -3.49 -0.68 13.27
CA SER A 85 -4.13 -0.92 11.98
C SER A 85 -5.29 -1.93 12.05
N THR A 86 -5.17 -3.02 12.82
CA THR A 86 -6.29 -3.96 13.03
C THR A 86 -7.44 -3.37 13.83
N SER A 87 -7.19 -2.52 14.82
CA SER A 87 -8.27 -1.90 15.60
C SER A 87 -9.18 -1.02 14.74
N LEU A 88 -8.66 -0.45 13.65
CA LEU A 88 -9.45 0.29 12.67
C LEU A 88 -10.35 -0.61 11.81
N LEU A 89 -9.98 -1.88 11.67
CA LEU A 89 -10.76 -2.90 10.98
C LEU A 89 -11.82 -3.56 11.88
N ASP A 90 -11.78 -3.28 13.19
CA ASP A 90 -12.75 -3.80 14.13
C ASP A 90 -14.17 -3.35 13.73
N PRO A 91 -15.19 -4.23 13.75
CA PRO A 91 -16.54 -3.89 13.33
C PRO A 91 -17.16 -2.73 14.12
N THR A 92 -16.81 -2.53 15.39
CA THR A 92 -17.35 -1.46 16.23
C THR A 92 -16.70 -0.12 15.88
N VAL A 93 -15.37 -0.09 15.75
CA VAL A 93 -14.62 1.12 15.37
C VAL A 93 -14.91 1.51 13.92
N SER A 94 -14.89 0.55 13.00
CA SER A 94 -15.17 0.79 11.59
C SER A 94 -16.61 1.26 11.33
N GLN A 95 -17.56 0.92 12.20
CA GLN A 95 -18.93 1.44 12.14
C GLN A 95 -19.01 2.95 12.39
N GLU A 96 -18.14 3.49 13.24
CA GLU A 96 -18.07 4.92 13.52
C GLU A 96 -17.39 5.70 12.39
N ILE A 97 -16.57 5.03 11.58
CA ILE A 97 -15.77 5.63 10.52
C ILE A 97 -16.47 5.47 9.16
N LYS A 98 -17.44 6.35 8.88
CA LYS A 98 -18.14 6.36 7.57
C LYS A 98 -17.21 6.78 6.43
N ARG A 99 -16.30 7.73 6.67
CA ARG A 99 -15.36 8.26 5.68
C ARG A 99 -13.96 8.31 6.26
N ALA A 100 -13.00 7.68 5.59
CA ALA A 100 -11.60 7.70 5.99
C ALA A 100 -10.65 7.97 4.83
N LEU A 101 -9.59 8.73 5.11
CA LEU A 101 -8.44 8.89 4.24
C LEU A 101 -7.21 8.29 4.94
N PHE A 102 -6.73 7.17 4.44
CA PHE A 102 -5.50 6.51 4.89
C PHE A 102 -4.30 7.08 4.14
N ILE A 103 -3.42 7.76 4.86
CA ILE A 103 -2.26 8.47 4.33
C ILE A 103 -0.99 7.78 4.83
N ALA A 104 -0.05 7.51 3.93
CA ALA A 104 1.28 7.08 4.31
C ALA A 104 2.23 7.25 3.13
N ASP A 105 3.54 7.32 3.34
CA ASP A 105 4.49 7.31 2.23
C ASP A 105 4.63 5.90 1.60
N ILE A 106 5.44 5.82 0.55
CA ILE A 106 5.78 4.54 -0.09
C ILE A 106 6.41 3.62 0.96
N GLY A 107 6.11 2.32 0.92
CA GLY A 107 6.73 1.33 1.82
C GLY A 107 6.14 1.27 3.24
N HIS A 108 5.13 2.07 3.59
CA HIS A 108 4.51 2.05 4.93
C HIS A 108 3.39 1.00 5.11
N GLY A 109 3.16 0.15 4.11
CA GLY A 109 2.22 -0.97 4.25
C GLY A 109 0.76 -0.68 3.88
N LYS A 110 0.44 0.41 3.17
CA LYS A 110 -0.93 0.68 2.66
C LYS A 110 -1.50 -0.50 1.86
N THR A 111 -0.72 -0.99 0.88
CA THR A 111 -1.11 -2.15 0.06
C THR A 111 -1.26 -3.42 0.90
N THR A 112 -0.40 -3.61 1.90
CA THR A 112 -0.46 -4.75 2.81
C THR A 112 -1.72 -4.69 3.69
N LEU A 113 -2.07 -3.51 4.21
CA LEU A 113 -3.32 -3.30 4.95
C LEU A 113 -4.55 -3.60 4.08
N ARG A 114 -4.57 -3.12 2.83
CA ARG A 114 -5.61 -3.45 1.85
C ARG A 114 -5.74 -4.96 1.62
N GLN A 115 -4.61 -5.64 1.38
CA GLN A 115 -4.58 -7.10 1.17
C GLN A 115 -5.06 -7.85 2.41
N TYR A 116 -4.70 -7.39 3.60
CA TYR A 116 -5.11 -7.99 4.86
C TYR A 116 -6.61 -7.82 5.07
N LEU A 117 -7.17 -6.62 4.87
CA LEU A 117 -8.61 -6.39 4.92
C LEU A 117 -9.37 -7.30 3.94
N ALA A 118 -8.90 -7.40 2.70
CA ALA A 118 -9.48 -8.27 1.67
C ALA A 118 -9.47 -9.75 2.12
N CYS A 119 -8.33 -10.22 2.65
CA CYS A 119 -8.17 -11.58 3.16
C CYS A 119 -9.09 -11.88 4.35
N GLN A 120 -9.17 -10.97 5.32
CA GLN A 120 -10.06 -11.12 6.48
C GLN A 120 -11.53 -11.12 6.06
N TRP A 121 -11.90 -10.26 5.10
CA TRP A 121 -13.27 -10.23 4.56
C TRP A 121 -13.63 -11.52 3.82
N SER A 122 -12.71 -12.10 3.04
CA SER A 122 -12.98 -13.31 2.24
C SER A 122 -13.27 -14.52 3.12
N LYS A 123 -12.58 -14.62 4.28
CA LYS A 123 -12.74 -15.69 5.27
C LYS A 123 -14.06 -15.64 6.07
N LYS A 124 -14.75 -14.49 6.11
CA LYS A 124 -16.03 -14.36 6.84
C LYS A 124 -17.06 -15.33 6.26
N LYS A 125 -17.63 -16.18 7.13
CA LYS A 125 -18.68 -17.13 6.76
C LYS A 125 -19.89 -16.41 6.14
N PRO A 126 -20.53 -16.99 5.13
CA PRO A 126 -21.65 -16.40 4.44
C PRO A 126 -22.94 -16.57 5.25
N ASN A 127 -23.14 -15.78 6.31
CA ASN A 127 -24.53 -15.47 6.67
C ASN A 127 -25.02 -14.44 5.64
N LYS A 128 -25.63 -14.99 4.58
CA LYS A 128 -25.84 -14.35 3.27
C LYS A 128 -26.64 -13.04 3.30
N GLN A 129 -27.49 -12.85 4.31
CA GLN A 129 -28.39 -11.69 4.39
C GLN A 129 -27.80 -10.47 5.11
N GLU A 130 -26.72 -10.63 5.88
CA GLU A 130 -26.13 -9.54 6.69
C GLU A 130 -24.67 -9.24 6.37
N LYS A 131 -24.05 -9.98 5.44
CA LYS A 131 -22.65 -9.77 5.08
C LYS A 131 -22.50 -8.41 4.38
N GLU A 132 -21.85 -7.47 5.07
CA GLU A 132 -21.39 -6.21 4.50
C GLU A 132 -20.49 -6.51 3.30
N LEU A 133 -20.81 -5.94 2.13
CA LEU A 133 -20.03 -6.14 0.91
C LEU A 133 -18.77 -5.28 0.94
N LEU A 134 -17.66 -5.81 0.42
CA LEU A 134 -16.43 -5.05 0.22
C LEU A 134 -16.16 -4.95 -1.27
N PHE A 135 -15.98 -3.72 -1.75
CA PHE A 135 -15.50 -3.41 -3.09
C PHE A 135 -14.16 -2.69 -2.97
N ILE A 136 -13.16 -3.15 -3.71
CA ILE A 136 -11.82 -2.55 -3.75
C ILE A 136 -11.57 -2.12 -5.18
N LEU A 137 -11.41 -0.82 -5.38
CA LEU A 137 -11.19 -0.20 -6.69
C LEU A 137 -9.81 0.49 -6.71
N PRO A 138 -8.83 -0.08 -7.44
CA PRO A 138 -7.57 0.62 -7.72
C PRO A 138 -7.86 1.84 -8.59
N LEU A 139 -7.35 3.02 -8.20
CA LEU A 139 -7.57 4.28 -8.92
C LEU A 139 -6.52 4.58 -9.99
N THR A 140 -5.47 3.74 -10.10
CA THR A 140 -4.42 3.87 -11.10
C THR A 140 -5.01 3.94 -12.52
N GLY A 141 -4.79 5.05 -13.21
CA GLY A 141 -5.26 5.24 -14.59
C GLY A 141 -6.78 5.45 -14.75
N ILE A 142 -7.52 5.60 -13.65
CA ILE A 142 -8.94 5.96 -13.67
C ILE A 142 -9.08 7.49 -13.81
N ASP A 143 -10.02 7.94 -14.63
CA ASP A 143 -10.43 9.34 -14.71
C ASP A 143 -11.42 9.65 -13.60
N ILE A 144 -11.19 10.75 -12.88
CA ILE A 144 -12.01 11.17 -11.75
C ILE A 144 -13.48 11.44 -12.09
N ASN A 145 -13.80 11.71 -13.35
CA ASN A 145 -15.16 11.97 -13.80
C ASN A 145 -15.92 10.68 -14.13
N THR A 146 -15.26 9.51 -14.09
CA THR A 146 -15.90 8.22 -14.38
C THR A 146 -16.89 7.79 -13.31
N CYS A 147 -17.89 7.04 -13.74
CA CYS A 147 -18.98 6.51 -12.92
C CYS A 147 -18.53 5.27 -12.11
N ILE A 148 -18.94 5.19 -10.84
CA ILE A 148 -18.51 4.11 -9.94
C ILE A 148 -19.10 2.76 -10.34
N GLY A 149 -20.39 2.70 -10.70
CA GLY A 149 -21.03 1.48 -11.14
C GLY A 149 -20.32 0.86 -12.34
N GLU A 150 -20.01 1.68 -13.34
CA GLU A 150 -19.25 1.25 -14.54
C GLU A 150 -17.85 0.73 -14.20
N GLN A 151 -17.13 1.42 -13.30
CA GLN A 151 -15.79 0.98 -12.91
C GLN A 151 -15.81 -0.32 -12.12
N LEU A 152 -16.78 -0.50 -11.23
CA LEU A 152 -16.96 -1.76 -10.52
C LEU A 152 -17.35 -2.90 -11.47
N GLN A 153 -18.20 -2.64 -12.46
CA GLN A 153 -18.58 -3.62 -13.46
C GLN A 153 -17.36 -4.15 -14.23
N LYS A 154 -16.41 -3.26 -14.60
CA LYS A 154 -15.15 -3.65 -15.25
C LYS A 154 -14.26 -4.57 -14.40
N THR A 155 -14.47 -4.59 -13.08
CA THR A 155 -13.73 -5.51 -12.20
C THR A 155 -14.32 -6.92 -12.16
N LEU A 156 -15.55 -7.09 -12.67
CA LEU A 156 -16.26 -8.37 -12.69
C LEU A 156 -15.97 -9.15 -13.99
N PRO A 157 -16.01 -10.49 -13.95
CA PRO A 157 -15.95 -11.33 -15.13
C PRO A 157 -17.15 -11.08 -16.06
N ALA A 158 -16.92 -11.14 -17.37
CA ALA A 158 -17.93 -10.88 -18.40
C ALA A 158 -19.14 -11.83 -18.32
N ASP A 159 -18.94 -13.06 -17.84
CA ASP A 159 -19.98 -14.10 -17.70
C ASP A 159 -20.90 -13.92 -16.49
N MET A 160 -20.58 -12.98 -15.59
CA MET A 160 -21.40 -12.72 -14.40
C MET A 160 -22.71 -11.99 -14.72
N ASN A 161 -22.81 -11.32 -15.88
CA ASN A 161 -24.00 -10.60 -16.37
C ASN A 161 -24.62 -9.61 -15.36
N ILE A 162 -23.81 -9.00 -14.49
CA ILE A 162 -24.26 -7.95 -13.57
C ILE A 162 -24.11 -6.59 -14.25
N SER A 163 -25.18 -5.81 -14.28
CA SER A 163 -25.18 -4.47 -14.86
C SER A 163 -24.62 -3.43 -13.89
N HIS A 164 -24.17 -2.28 -14.40
CA HIS A 164 -23.69 -1.20 -13.53
C HIS A 164 -24.83 -0.62 -12.68
N GLU A 165 -26.07 -0.56 -13.18
CA GLU A 165 -27.25 -0.13 -12.43
C GLU A 165 -27.53 -1.06 -11.24
N GLN A 166 -27.38 -2.37 -11.42
CA GLN A 166 -27.49 -3.34 -10.33
C GLN A 166 -26.43 -3.13 -9.23
N LEU A 167 -25.21 -2.72 -9.62
CA LEU A 167 -24.15 -2.37 -8.66
C LEU A 167 -24.45 -1.06 -7.92
N CYS A 168 -24.99 -0.05 -8.62
CA CYS A 168 -25.45 1.18 -7.99
C CYS A 168 -26.57 0.91 -6.97
N ASP A 169 -27.52 0.05 -7.33
CA ASP A 169 -28.59 -0.42 -6.44
C ASP A 169 -28.05 -1.07 -5.16
N ILE A 170 -27.02 -1.92 -5.29
CA ILE A 170 -26.34 -2.53 -4.15
C ILE A 170 -25.74 -1.47 -3.24
N ILE A 171 -24.96 -0.55 -3.81
CA ILE A 171 -24.25 0.50 -3.07
C ILE A 171 -25.23 1.39 -2.32
N LEU A 172 -26.40 1.67 -2.91
CA LEU A 172 -27.43 2.49 -2.31
C LEU A 172 -28.18 1.77 -1.18
N LYS A 173 -28.54 0.50 -1.40
CA LYS A 173 -29.52 -0.22 -0.55
C LYS A 173 -28.90 -1.17 0.48
N ARG A 174 -27.63 -1.58 0.32
CA ARG A 174 -26.97 -2.55 1.21
C ARG A 174 -25.78 -1.96 1.93
N LYS A 175 -25.43 -2.56 3.08
CA LYS A 175 -24.20 -2.26 3.81
C LYS A 175 -23.01 -2.62 2.91
N CYS A 176 -22.28 -1.59 2.50
CA CYS A 176 -21.15 -1.71 1.60
C CYS A 176 -19.97 -0.90 2.11
N HIS A 177 -18.79 -1.45 1.89
CA HIS A 177 -17.52 -0.79 2.09
C HIS A 177 -16.86 -0.64 0.72
N LEU A 178 -16.66 0.60 0.28
CA LEU A 178 -15.91 0.92 -0.92
C LEU A 178 -14.54 1.46 -0.53
N LEU A 179 -13.49 0.69 -0.86
CA LEU A 179 -12.10 1.08 -0.69
C LEU A 179 -11.53 1.54 -2.03
N LEU A 180 -11.20 2.82 -2.11
CA LEU A 180 -10.55 3.43 -3.26
C LEU A 180 -9.04 3.47 -3.02
N ASP A 181 -8.26 2.75 -3.81
CA ASP A 181 -6.84 2.57 -3.57
C ASP A 181 -5.99 3.44 -4.51
N GLY A 182 -5.21 4.37 -3.95
CA GLY A 182 -4.26 5.21 -4.69
C GLY A 182 -4.85 6.50 -5.23
N LEU A 183 -5.45 7.35 -4.39
CA LEU A 183 -5.98 8.66 -4.80
C LEU A 183 -4.94 9.56 -5.47
N ASP A 184 -3.66 9.42 -5.11
CA ASP A 184 -2.54 10.13 -5.73
C ASP A 184 -2.21 9.66 -7.15
N GLU A 185 -2.77 8.52 -7.58
CA GLU A 185 -2.55 7.90 -8.90
C GLU A 185 -3.71 8.15 -9.88
N ILE A 186 -4.70 8.95 -9.45
CA ILE A 186 -5.85 9.29 -10.28
C ILE A 186 -5.45 10.23 -11.41
N SER A 187 -5.96 9.95 -12.62
CA SER A 187 -5.74 10.84 -13.75
C SER A 187 -6.69 12.04 -13.64
N GLN A 188 -6.12 13.22 -13.44
CA GLN A 188 -6.84 14.50 -13.50
C GLN A 188 -6.71 15.05 -14.93
N GLN A 189 -7.26 14.36 -15.93
CA GLN A 189 -7.31 14.96 -17.26
C GLN A 189 -8.29 16.14 -17.23
N GLU A 190 -7.77 17.37 -17.30
CA GLU A 190 -8.57 18.60 -17.47
C GLU A 190 -9.19 18.73 -18.88
N LYS A 191 -9.47 17.62 -19.57
CA LYS A 191 -10.01 17.70 -20.92
C LYS A 191 -11.47 18.12 -20.88
N THR A 192 -11.65 19.42 -21.11
CA THR A 192 -12.68 20.05 -21.94
C THR A 192 -14.08 19.52 -21.75
N SER A 193 -14.91 20.24 -20.97
CA SER A 193 -16.32 20.51 -21.30
C SER A 193 -17.14 19.36 -21.95
N SER A 194 -16.88 18.11 -21.59
CA SER A 194 -17.77 17.01 -21.83
C SER A 194 -18.52 16.87 -20.52
N THR A 195 -19.77 17.32 -20.52
CA THR A 195 -20.76 16.78 -19.62
C THR A 195 -20.77 15.27 -19.87
N HIS A 196 -19.92 14.51 -19.16
CA HIS A 196 -20.14 13.09 -19.00
C HIS A 196 -21.53 13.00 -18.38
N VAL A 197 -22.50 12.66 -19.23
CA VAL A 197 -23.86 12.37 -18.82
C VAL A 197 -23.71 11.14 -17.94
N VAL A 198 -23.68 11.37 -16.63
CA VAL A 198 -23.71 10.31 -15.64
C VAL A 198 -24.96 9.50 -15.95
N SER A 199 -24.80 8.21 -16.23
CA SER A 199 -25.92 7.30 -16.45
C SER A 199 -26.94 7.50 -15.32
N PRO A 200 -28.24 7.64 -15.62
CA PRO A 200 -29.25 7.88 -14.60
C PRO A 200 -29.14 6.84 -13.48
N GLY A 201 -28.83 7.29 -12.25
CA GLY A 201 -28.66 6.41 -11.08
C GLY A 201 -27.22 6.05 -10.69
N ASP A 202 -26.21 6.38 -11.51
CA ASP A 202 -24.79 6.23 -11.15
C ASP A 202 -24.22 7.53 -10.52
N ILE A 203 -23.03 7.43 -9.93
CA ILE A 203 -22.32 8.56 -9.32
C ILE A 203 -20.88 8.59 -9.83
N SER A 204 -20.41 9.78 -10.23
CA SER A 204 -19.01 9.95 -10.59
C SER A 204 -18.11 9.91 -9.36
N LEU A 205 -16.89 9.42 -9.53
CA LEU A 205 -15.89 9.37 -8.47
C LEU A 205 -15.64 10.76 -7.84
N LYS A 206 -15.57 11.82 -8.67
CA LYS A 206 -15.50 13.22 -8.21
C LYS A 206 -16.62 13.59 -7.24
N ARG A 207 -17.87 13.22 -7.57
CA ARG A 207 -19.04 13.52 -6.73
C ARG A 207 -19.04 12.69 -5.44
N LEU A 208 -18.66 11.41 -5.52
CA LEU A 208 -18.59 10.53 -4.36
C LEU A 208 -17.53 10.98 -3.33
N LEU A 209 -16.40 11.52 -3.80
CA LEU A 209 -15.35 12.06 -2.95
C LEU A 209 -15.76 13.35 -2.22
N ASN A 210 -16.86 14.00 -2.61
CA ASN A 210 -17.41 15.17 -1.94
C ASN A 210 -18.45 14.76 -0.87
N GLU A 211 -18.42 15.41 0.30
CA GLU A 211 -19.24 15.04 1.47
C GLU A 211 -20.74 15.01 1.17
N SER A 212 -21.24 16.05 0.48
CA SER A 212 -22.68 16.29 0.33
C SER A 212 -23.44 15.12 -0.29
N MET A 213 -22.75 14.27 -1.05
CA MET A 213 -23.33 13.13 -1.74
C MET A 213 -23.36 11.87 -0.88
N LEU A 214 -22.42 11.65 0.06
CA LEU A 214 -22.40 10.43 0.88
C LEU A 214 -23.55 10.35 1.88
N ASN A 215 -24.22 11.46 2.17
CA ASN A 215 -25.47 11.46 2.93
C ASN A 215 -26.61 10.76 2.20
N GLN A 216 -26.56 10.70 0.86
CA GLN A 216 -27.52 9.96 0.03
C GLN A 216 -27.25 8.44 0.04
N TYR A 217 -26.09 8.01 0.53
CA TYR A 217 -25.69 6.61 0.66
C TYR A 217 -25.51 6.26 2.15
N PRO A 218 -26.61 6.07 2.91
CA PRO A 218 -26.55 5.87 4.36
C PRO A 218 -25.83 4.58 4.76
N HIS A 219 -25.79 3.59 3.87
CA HIS A 219 -25.19 2.27 4.13
C HIS A 219 -23.79 2.10 3.53
N LEU A 220 -23.26 3.14 2.87
CA LEU A 220 -21.92 3.12 2.26
C LEU A 220 -20.88 3.68 3.23
N ARG A 221 -19.81 2.91 3.42
CA ARG A 221 -18.54 3.39 3.98
C ARG A 221 -17.54 3.61 2.85
N LEU A 222 -16.86 4.75 2.89
CA LEU A 222 -15.88 5.14 1.89
C LEU A 222 -14.51 5.28 2.56
N TRP A 223 -13.60 4.36 2.23
CA TRP A 223 -12.21 4.47 2.63
C TRP A 223 -11.36 4.75 1.39
N VAL A 224 -10.40 5.64 1.54
CA VAL A 224 -9.52 6.07 0.46
C VAL A 224 -8.09 5.96 0.92
N THR A 225 -7.21 5.39 0.11
CA THR A 225 -5.77 5.38 0.41
C THR A 225 -5.05 6.42 -0.45
N SER A 226 -4.01 7.03 0.09
CA SER A 226 -3.11 7.87 -0.68
C SER A 226 -1.71 8.00 -0.07
N ARG A 227 -0.76 8.52 -0.86
CA ARG A 227 0.46 9.14 -0.34
C ARG A 227 0.16 10.40 0.47
N LYS A 228 1.16 10.96 1.15
CA LYS A 228 1.03 12.29 1.76
C LYS A 228 0.60 13.30 0.68
N ILE A 229 -0.62 13.81 0.79
CA ILE A 229 -1.20 14.80 -0.12
C ILE A 229 -1.12 16.16 0.58
N ASP A 230 -0.73 17.19 -0.19
CA ASP A 230 -0.95 18.58 0.20
C ASP A 230 -2.45 18.81 0.44
N GLN A 231 -2.82 19.15 1.68
CA GLN A 231 -4.22 19.34 2.08
C GLN A 231 -4.94 20.39 1.21
N SER A 232 -4.23 21.37 0.64
CA SER A 232 -4.80 22.38 -0.26
C SER A 232 -5.24 21.81 -1.62
N LYS A 233 -4.69 20.66 -2.01
CA LYS A 233 -4.99 19.93 -3.26
C LYS A 233 -5.81 18.66 -3.02
N CYS A 234 -6.29 18.44 -1.80
CA CYS A 234 -7.01 17.24 -1.43
C CYS A 234 -8.41 17.25 -2.08
N ILE A 235 -8.68 16.29 -2.97
CA ILE A 235 -9.95 16.24 -3.70
C ILE A 235 -11.08 15.63 -2.84
N ILE A 236 -10.73 14.92 -1.76
CA ILE A 236 -11.72 14.43 -0.82
C ILE A 236 -12.23 15.60 0.03
N GLY A 237 -13.51 15.94 -0.13
CA GLY A 237 -14.15 17.01 0.64
C GLY A 237 -14.26 16.62 2.11
N LYS A 238 -13.85 17.50 3.03
CA LYS A 238 -14.08 17.33 4.48
C LYS A 238 -15.58 17.28 4.80
N PRO A 239 -15.97 16.67 5.95
CA PRO A 239 -15.19 15.97 6.95
C PRO A 239 -14.96 14.51 6.58
N TYR A 240 -13.80 14.02 6.98
CA TYR A 240 -13.40 12.62 6.96
C TYR A 240 -12.46 12.37 8.15
N VAL A 241 -12.29 11.11 8.53
CA VAL A 241 -11.26 10.69 9.49
C VAL A 241 -9.95 10.53 8.74
N GLU A 242 -8.91 11.22 9.17
CA GLU A 242 -7.56 11.03 8.62
C GLU A 242 -6.84 9.94 9.42
N VAL A 243 -6.24 8.98 8.72
CA VAL A 243 -5.48 7.88 9.31
C VAL A 243 -4.07 7.91 8.72
N GLU A 244 -3.11 8.43 9.48
CA GLU A 244 -1.70 8.38 9.09
C GLU A 244 -1.07 7.06 9.56
N ILE A 245 -0.54 6.25 8.63
CA ILE A 245 0.15 4.99 8.97
C ILE A 245 1.63 5.27 9.19
N LEU A 246 2.11 5.04 10.41
CA LEU A 246 3.48 5.33 10.83
C LEU A 246 4.44 4.14 10.69
N GLY A 247 3.92 2.91 10.57
CA GLY A 247 4.73 1.70 10.52
C GLY A 247 4.76 0.95 11.85
N PHE A 248 5.83 0.22 12.13
CA PHE A 248 5.93 -0.59 13.35
C PHE A 248 6.48 0.21 14.53
N ASN A 249 5.95 -0.03 15.73
CA ASN A 249 6.66 0.29 16.97
C ASN A 249 7.63 -0.86 17.33
N VAL A 250 8.34 -0.71 18.45
CA VAL A 250 9.32 -1.69 18.94
C VAL A 250 8.69 -3.07 19.13
N ASP A 251 7.49 -3.14 19.71
CA ASP A 251 6.79 -4.41 19.94
C ASP A 251 6.30 -5.05 18.64
N GLY A 252 5.87 -4.24 17.67
CA GLY A 252 5.53 -4.67 16.32
C GLY A 252 6.74 -5.27 15.59
N ILE A 253 7.93 -4.65 15.72
CA ILE A 253 9.17 -5.19 15.17
C ILE A 253 9.48 -6.56 15.79
N LYS A 254 9.43 -6.67 17.12
CA LYS A 254 9.65 -7.95 17.82
C LYS A 254 8.67 -9.01 17.35
N THR A 255 7.39 -8.67 17.28
CA THR A 255 6.33 -9.57 16.80
C THR A 255 6.59 -10.04 15.37
N TYR A 256 7.01 -9.13 14.49
CA TYR A 256 7.31 -9.47 13.09
C TYR A 256 8.54 -10.39 12.99
N VAL A 257 9.57 -10.18 13.81
CA VAL A 257 10.75 -11.07 13.89
C VAL A 257 10.33 -12.48 14.30
N HIS A 258 9.53 -12.63 15.35
CA HIS A 258 9.03 -13.94 15.81
C HIS A 258 8.25 -14.66 14.70
N LYS A 259 7.28 -13.98 14.08
CA LYS A 259 6.49 -14.54 12.98
C LYS A 259 7.36 -14.96 11.79
N THR A 260 8.40 -14.19 11.51
CA THR A 260 9.35 -14.49 10.43
C THR A 260 10.19 -15.73 10.75
N LEU A 261 10.68 -15.86 11.99
CA LEU A 261 11.38 -17.05 12.48
C LEU A 261 10.48 -18.29 12.37
N ASP A 262 9.25 -18.20 12.89
CA ASP A 262 8.27 -19.28 12.84
C ASP A 262 7.98 -19.74 11.41
N TYR A 263 7.80 -18.79 10.49
CA TYR A 263 7.62 -19.07 9.06
C TYR A 263 8.81 -19.85 8.49
N TYR A 264 10.01 -19.34 8.70
CA TYR A 264 11.21 -19.94 8.15
C TYR A 264 11.57 -21.30 8.75
N LYS A 265 11.25 -21.53 10.02
CA LYS A 265 11.35 -22.86 10.64
C LYS A 265 10.43 -23.88 10.00
N ARG A 266 9.20 -23.50 9.63
CA ARG A 266 8.28 -24.38 8.90
C ARG A 266 8.80 -24.76 7.51
N LEU A 267 9.59 -23.90 6.87
CA LEU A 267 10.19 -24.18 5.57
C LEU A 267 11.37 -25.15 5.63
N LYS A 268 12.09 -25.25 6.76
CA LYS A 268 13.13 -26.27 6.90
C LYS A 268 12.46 -27.65 6.87
N PRO A 269 12.81 -28.54 5.93
CA PRO A 269 12.40 -29.93 6.05
C PRO A 269 12.88 -30.44 7.41
N CYS A 270 12.05 -31.24 8.09
CA CYS A 270 12.47 -32.10 9.20
C CYS A 270 13.55 -33.09 8.69
N GLU A 271 14.77 -32.61 8.45
CA GLU A 271 15.95 -33.45 8.29
C GLU A 271 16.33 -33.99 9.67
N LYS A 272 15.58 -35.02 10.10
CA LYS A 272 15.93 -36.09 11.06
C LYS A 272 14.68 -36.92 11.39
N ARG A 273 14.05 -37.51 10.37
CA ARG A 273 13.48 -38.85 10.54
C ARG A 273 14.35 -39.81 9.75
N ILE A 274 15.47 -40.18 10.36
CA ILE A 274 16.16 -41.40 9.98
C ILE A 274 15.14 -42.51 10.19
N ILE A 275 14.57 -43.00 9.09
CA ILE A 275 13.82 -44.25 9.08
C ILE A 275 14.86 -45.33 9.36
N TYR A 276 15.05 -45.69 10.62
CA TYR A 276 15.60 -47.00 10.96
C TYR A 276 14.49 -48.01 10.66
N LYS A 277 14.58 -48.64 9.49
CA LYS A 277 14.05 -49.99 9.34
C LYS A 277 15.11 -50.95 9.87
N ASP A 278 14.97 -51.33 11.12
CA ASP A 278 14.80 -52.74 11.52
C ASP A 278 14.91 -52.88 13.05
N GLY A 279 13.97 -53.64 13.61
CA GLY A 279 14.07 -54.21 14.95
C GLY A 279 13.16 -53.57 16.00
N LEU A 280 12.20 -54.36 16.48
CA LEU A 280 11.44 -54.15 17.71
C LEU A 280 12.33 -53.63 18.85
N ILE A 281 11.80 -52.72 19.67
CA ILE A 281 11.71 -52.84 21.13
C ILE A 281 10.72 -51.78 21.63
N ASP A 282 9.73 -52.23 22.41
CA ASP A 282 8.88 -51.42 23.27
C ASP A 282 9.72 -50.58 24.24
N SER A 283 9.46 -49.29 24.34
CA SER A 283 9.42 -48.60 25.64
C SER A 283 8.89 -47.18 25.50
N SER A 284 7.97 -46.87 26.40
CA SER A 284 7.41 -45.56 26.67
C SER A 284 8.48 -44.57 27.11
N GLU A 285 8.67 -43.47 26.39
CA GLU A 285 9.18 -42.22 26.96
C GLU A 285 8.67 -41.03 26.13
N ALA A 286 7.99 -40.10 26.80
CA ALA A 286 7.49 -38.86 26.20
C ALA A 286 8.67 -37.95 25.79
N PRO A 287 8.59 -37.20 24.67
CA PRO A 287 9.75 -36.48 24.15
C PRO A 287 10.02 -35.19 24.94
N LYS A 288 11.18 -35.12 25.60
CA LYS A 288 11.82 -33.93 26.20
C LYS A 288 12.38 -32.92 25.16
N ASN A 289 11.73 -32.76 24.00
CA ASN A 289 12.28 -32.01 22.84
C ASN A 289 11.83 -30.54 22.72
N LYS A 290 11.12 -29.98 23.71
CA LYS A 290 10.64 -28.59 23.64
C LYS A 290 11.66 -27.56 24.12
N GLU A 291 12.32 -27.81 25.26
CA GLU A 291 13.18 -26.81 25.91
C GLU A 291 14.42 -26.42 25.08
N ALA A 292 15.08 -27.37 24.41
CA ALA A 292 16.27 -27.09 23.59
C ALA A 292 15.98 -26.34 22.27
N ASN A 293 14.73 -26.39 21.77
CA ASN A 293 14.34 -25.66 20.57
C ASN A 293 13.93 -24.22 20.86
N GLU A 294 13.40 -23.97 22.06
CA GLU A 294 12.98 -22.63 22.52
C GLU A 294 14.21 -21.77 22.88
N GLU A 295 15.25 -22.35 23.49
CA GLU A 295 16.50 -21.62 23.81
C GLU A 295 17.22 -21.11 22.54
N ASN A 296 17.26 -21.93 21.48
CA ASN A 296 17.81 -21.54 20.18
C ASN A 296 16.96 -20.46 19.46
N ASP A 297 15.65 -20.40 19.73
CA ASP A 297 14.77 -19.39 19.14
C ASP A 297 14.97 -18.03 19.73
N GLU A 298 15.03 -17.96 21.05
CA GLU A 298 15.34 -16.74 21.77
C GLU A 298 16.71 -16.19 21.35
N ASP A 299 17.71 -17.05 21.12
CA ASP A 299 19.00 -16.64 20.59
C ASP A 299 18.90 -16.04 19.18
N ILE A 300 18.14 -16.64 18.26
CA ILE A 300 17.96 -16.10 16.90
C ILE A 300 17.19 -14.78 16.93
N ILE A 301 16.14 -14.68 17.74
CA ILE A 301 15.36 -13.46 17.91
C ILE A 301 16.26 -12.35 18.46
N LYS A 302 16.99 -12.63 19.54
CA LYS A 302 17.92 -11.70 20.18
C LYS A 302 19.02 -11.26 19.22
N ASN A 303 19.64 -12.19 18.48
CA ASN A 303 20.66 -11.87 17.49
C ASN A 303 20.10 -11.03 16.34
N THR A 304 18.87 -11.30 15.89
CA THR A 304 18.19 -10.50 14.87
C THR A 304 17.98 -9.07 15.35
N ILE A 305 17.39 -8.89 16.55
CA ILE A 305 17.15 -7.57 17.13
C ILE A 305 18.47 -6.83 17.38
N SER A 306 19.47 -7.51 17.96
CA SER A 306 20.79 -6.94 18.18
C SER A 306 21.46 -6.50 16.88
N THR A 307 21.28 -7.24 15.78
CA THR A 307 21.80 -6.85 14.47
C THR A 307 21.11 -5.59 13.94
N LEU A 308 19.78 -5.49 14.11
CA LEU A 308 19.01 -4.30 13.74
C LEU A 308 19.45 -3.07 14.54
N GLU A 309 19.70 -3.23 15.83
CA GLU A 309 20.13 -2.16 16.74
C GLU A 309 21.58 -1.74 16.52
N GLN A 310 22.52 -2.70 16.39
CA GLN A 310 23.96 -2.39 16.19
C GLN A 310 24.25 -1.66 14.88
N ASN A 311 23.39 -1.84 13.87
CA ASN A 311 23.47 -1.11 12.61
C ASN A 311 22.54 0.11 12.60
N ASP A 312 21.93 0.51 13.72
CA ASP A 312 20.99 1.64 13.82
C ASP A 312 19.83 1.59 12.80
N LEU A 313 19.51 0.40 12.27
CA LEU A 313 18.56 0.23 11.17
C LEU A 313 17.17 0.72 11.52
N LEU A 314 16.76 0.51 12.78
CA LEU A 314 15.44 0.92 13.25
C LEU A 314 15.28 2.44 13.30
N GLN A 315 16.37 3.18 13.59
CA GLN A 315 16.34 4.64 13.63
C GLN A 315 16.49 5.22 12.24
N ILE A 316 17.43 4.69 11.45
CA ILE A 316 17.72 5.14 10.10
C ILE A 316 16.52 4.93 9.18
N PHE A 317 15.91 3.74 9.21
CA PHE A 317 14.84 3.35 8.29
C PHE A 317 13.43 3.38 8.94
N LYS A 318 13.26 4.14 10.03
CA LYS A 318 11.97 4.26 10.73
C LYS A 318 10.83 4.72 9.79
N ASP A 319 11.16 5.59 8.83
CA ASP A 319 10.23 6.15 7.84
C ASP A 319 10.12 5.27 6.59
N THR A 320 10.61 4.02 6.62
CA THR A 320 10.42 3.06 5.51
C THR A 320 10.26 1.63 6.05
N PRO A 321 9.09 1.29 6.61
CA PRO A 321 8.82 -0.05 7.19
C PRO A 321 9.10 -1.22 6.25
N LEU A 322 8.93 -1.04 4.94
CA LEU A 322 9.29 -2.03 3.92
C LEU A 322 10.76 -2.48 4.04
N PHE A 323 11.69 -1.56 4.29
CA PHE A 323 13.10 -1.92 4.41
C PHE A 323 13.37 -2.67 5.72
N ILE A 324 12.73 -2.25 6.82
CA ILE A 324 12.79 -3.01 8.09
C ILE A 324 12.32 -4.45 7.89
N VAL A 325 11.18 -4.66 7.21
CA VAL A 325 10.68 -5.99 6.86
C VAL A 325 11.74 -6.77 6.08
N MET A 326 12.32 -6.17 5.04
CA MET A 326 13.30 -6.85 4.20
C MET A 326 14.59 -7.19 4.96
N PHE A 327 15.09 -6.30 5.82
CA PHE A 327 16.22 -6.57 6.71
C PHE A 327 15.94 -7.75 7.64
N ILE A 328 14.78 -7.78 8.28
CA ILE A 328 14.38 -8.90 9.15
C ILE A 328 14.41 -10.22 8.37
N HIS A 329 13.81 -10.28 7.19
CA HIS A 329 13.83 -11.50 6.39
C HIS A 329 15.24 -11.91 5.95
N ILE A 330 16.11 -10.95 5.58
CA ILE A 330 17.50 -11.22 5.20
C ILE A 330 18.29 -11.78 6.40
N ILE A 331 18.20 -11.12 7.55
CA ILE A 331 18.93 -11.49 8.77
C ILE A 331 18.47 -12.86 9.28
N VAL A 332 17.15 -13.08 9.43
CA VAL A 332 16.62 -14.36 9.90
C VAL A 332 16.95 -15.49 8.92
N SER A 333 16.83 -15.25 7.60
CA SER A 333 17.18 -16.24 6.58
C SER A 333 18.67 -16.60 6.62
N LYS A 334 19.54 -15.63 6.89
CA LYS A 334 20.99 -15.83 7.08
C LYS A 334 21.28 -16.66 8.34
N LEU A 335 20.72 -16.27 9.48
CA LEU A 335 20.95 -16.95 10.77
C LEU A 335 20.46 -18.41 10.72
N LEU A 336 19.38 -18.67 9.99
CA LEU A 336 18.85 -20.02 9.77
C LEU A 336 19.48 -20.75 8.58
N THR A 337 20.42 -20.14 7.85
CA THR A 337 21.06 -20.72 6.65
C THR A 337 20.06 -21.26 5.61
N ILE A 338 18.96 -20.54 5.36
CA ILE A 338 17.85 -21.01 4.51
C ILE A 338 18.12 -20.78 3.02
N ASN A 339 18.89 -19.74 2.68
CA ASN A 339 19.13 -19.39 1.29
C ASN A 339 20.64 -19.25 1.02
N GLY A 340 21.14 -20.12 0.13
CA GLY A 340 22.53 -20.10 -0.34
C GLY A 340 22.98 -18.75 -0.89
N ALA A 341 22.08 -17.99 -1.53
CA ALA A 341 22.39 -16.68 -2.09
C ALA A 341 22.73 -15.61 -1.04
N ILE A 342 22.39 -15.85 0.24
CA ILE A 342 22.63 -14.94 1.36
C ILE A 342 23.74 -15.50 2.27
N ASN A 343 24.27 -16.69 2.00
CA ASN A 343 25.26 -17.35 2.86
C ASN A 343 26.61 -16.63 2.91
N GLU A 344 26.94 -15.79 1.94
CA GLU A 344 28.16 -14.97 1.97
C GLU A 344 27.94 -13.58 2.55
N LEU A 345 26.67 -13.20 2.81
CA LEU A 345 26.34 -11.88 3.32
C LEU A 345 26.88 -11.65 4.73
N ASN A 346 27.58 -10.53 4.95
CA ASN A 346 27.94 -10.08 6.28
C ASN A 346 26.83 -9.20 6.87
N ILE A 347 25.98 -9.79 7.71
CA ILE A 347 24.85 -9.08 8.34
C ILE A 347 25.29 -8.05 9.39
N ASN A 348 26.56 -8.06 9.82
CA ASN A 348 27.10 -7.08 10.77
C ASN A 348 27.61 -5.81 10.06
N LYS A 349 27.47 -5.73 8.73
CA LYS A 349 27.86 -4.55 7.94
C LYS A 349 26.63 -3.92 7.29
N MET A 350 26.32 -2.69 7.68
CA MET A 350 25.29 -1.86 7.06
C MET A 350 25.35 -1.87 5.52
N SER A 351 26.53 -1.62 4.95
CA SER A 351 26.70 -1.58 3.49
C SER A 351 26.31 -2.88 2.79
N SER A 352 26.62 -4.03 3.41
CA SER A 352 26.20 -5.34 2.90
C SER A 352 24.69 -5.53 2.96
N LEU A 353 24.04 -5.11 4.04
CA LEU A 353 22.59 -5.16 4.19
C LEU A 353 21.88 -4.24 3.17
N VAL A 354 22.32 -2.99 3.04
CA VAL A 354 21.78 -2.02 2.08
C VAL A 354 21.95 -2.51 0.63
N SER A 355 23.13 -3.05 0.29
CA SER A 355 23.37 -3.69 -1.01
C SER A 355 22.38 -4.81 -1.29
N SER A 356 22.03 -5.59 -0.27
CA SER A 356 21.05 -6.68 -0.39
C SER A 356 19.65 -6.15 -0.64
N ILE A 357 19.23 -5.09 0.05
CA ILE A 357 17.95 -4.40 -0.18
C ILE A 357 17.85 -3.89 -1.60
N ILE A 358 18.89 -3.25 -2.12
CA ILE A 358 18.87 -2.68 -3.47
C ILE A 358 18.82 -3.79 -4.52
N THR A 359 19.57 -4.87 -4.33
CA THR A 359 19.44 -6.08 -5.15
C THR A 359 18.01 -6.65 -5.11
N CYS A 360 17.35 -6.62 -3.94
CA CYS A 360 15.95 -7.02 -3.87
C CYS A 360 15.03 -6.09 -4.65
N LEU A 361 15.25 -4.77 -4.60
CA LEU A 361 14.43 -3.79 -5.33
C LEU A 361 14.51 -4.03 -6.84
N ASP A 362 15.70 -4.29 -7.38
CA ASP A 362 15.87 -4.63 -8.79
C ASP A 362 15.09 -5.88 -9.15
N ARG A 363 15.29 -6.96 -8.39
CA ARG A 363 14.64 -8.24 -8.67
C ARG A 363 13.12 -8.10 -8.60
N ARG A 364 12.60 -7.36 -7.61
CA ARG A 364 11.17 -7.05 -7.53
C ARG A 364 10.66 -6.29 -8.76
N PHE A 365 11.45 -5.36 -9.29
CA PHE A 365 11.10 -4.62 -10.50
C PHE A 365 11.10 -5.54 -11.74
N LEU A 366 12.11 -6.40 -11.87
CA LEU A 366 12.26 -7.34 -12.99
C LEU A 366 11.18 -8.44 -12.98
N GLU A 367 10.79 -8.93 -11.80
CA GLU A 367 9.74 -9.95 -11.63
C GLU A 367 8.32 -9.43 -11.91
N LYS A 368 8.10 -8.12 -11.88
CA LYS A 368 6.80 -7.56 -12.32
C LYS A 368 6.65 -7.87 -13.81
N GLN A 369 5.55 -8.57 -14.16
CA GLN A 369 5.29 -9.12 -15.49
C GLN A 369 5.69 -8.13 -16.61
N GLY A 370 6.64 -8.54 -17.46
CA GLY A 370 7.06 -7.80 -18.66
C GLY A 370 8.33 -6.97 -18.54
N ASN A 371 9.08 -7.01 -17.43
CA ASN A 371 10.28 -6.21 -17.23
C ASN A 371 11.63 -6.97 -17.30
N GLU A 372 11.66 -8.29 -17.55
CA GLU A 372 12.92 -9.06 -17.60
C GLU A 372 13.90 -8.54 -18.68
N THR A 373 13.37 -7.99 -19.77
CA THR A 373 14.16 -7.36 -20.83
C THR A 373 14.77 -6.01 -20.45
N LYS A 374 14.34 -5.40 -19.33
CA LYS A 374 14.80 -4.09 -18.86
C LYS A 374 16.03 -4.17 -17.95
N LEU A 375 16.60 -5.35 -17.71
CA LEU A 375 17.84 -5.49 -16.94
C LEU A 375 18.98 -4.64 -17.54
N THR A 376 19.05 -4.57 -18.87
CA THR A 376 20.02 -3.76 -19.61
C THR A 376 19.82 -2.26 -19.45
N GLU A 377 18.64 -1.81 -19.00
CA GLU A 377 18.30 -0.41 -18.76
C GLU A 377 18.57 0.02 -17.31
N LEU A 378 18.51 -0.92 -16.35
CA LEU A 378 18.76 -0.64 -14.93
C LEU A 378 20.19 -0.13 -14.66
N LEU A 379 21.18 -0.71 -15.33
CA LEU A 379 22.58 -0.33 -15.14
C LEU A 379 22.85 1.11 -15.63
N PRO A 380 22.48 1.50 -16.86
CA PRO A 380 22.52 2.90 -17.29
C PRO A 380 21.77 3.86 -16.37
N LEU A 381 20.60 3.45 -15.89
CA LEU A 381 19.79 4.26 -14.96
C LEU A 381 20.54 4.53 -13.65
N ARG A 382 21.14 3.49 -13.05
CA ARG A 382 21.98 3.65 -11.85
C ARG A 382 23.13 4.58 -12.08
N ASN A 383 23.84 4.42 -13.20
CA ASN A 383 24.98 5.27 -13.53
C ASN A 383 24.56 6.74 -13.71
N LYS A 384 23.36 7.00 -14.24
CA LYS A 384 22.80 8.36 -14.30
C LYS A 384 22.44 8.91 -12.92
N LEU A 385 21.76 8.12 -12.09
CA LEU A 385 21.42 8.51 -10.71
C LEU A 385 22.67 8.76 -9.85
N ALA A 386 23.70 7.96 -10.04
CA ALA A 386 24.98 8.09 -9.35
C ALA A 386 25.72 9.36 -9.80
N LYS A 387 25.76 9.66 -11.10
CA LYS A 387 26.30 10.92 -11.62
C LYS A 387 25.52 12.14 -11.12
N ALA A 388 24.19 12.02 -11.06
CA ALA A 388 23.35 13.07 -10.50
C ALA A 388 23.72 13.34 -9.04
N SER A 389 23.98 12.29 -8.28
CA SER A 389 24.40 12.37 -6.87
C SER A 389 25.80 12.97 -6.70
N LEU A 390 26.71 12.79 -7.67
CA LEU A 390 28.07 13.35 -7.65
C LEU A 390 28.13 14.82 -8.07
N ASN A 391 27.26 15.25 -9.00
CA ASN A 391 27.28 16.62 -9.54
C ASN A 391 26.83 17.68 -8.52
N TYR A 392 26.41 17.27 -7.34
CA TYR A 392 26.16 18.17 -6.21
C TYR A 392 27.38 18.10 -5.28
N ASP A 393 28.35 18.96 -5.55
CA ASP A 393 29.57 19.11 -4.75
C ASP A 393 29.18 19.29 -3.28
N LEU A 394 29.71 18.39 -2.46
CA LEU A 394 30.37 18.59 -1.16
C LEU A 394 30.57 20.06 -0.72
N GLU A 395 29.51 20.84 -0.53
CA GLU A 395 29.53 21.91 0.47
C GLU A 395 29.53 21.22 1.84
N ILE A 396 30.74 20.90 2.27
CA ILE A 396 31.07 20.22 3.52
C ILE A 396 30.39 20.96 4.68
N GLY A 397 29.28 20.42 5.18
CA GLY A 397 28.68 20.87 6.44
C GLY A 397 27.18 20.68 6.59
N GLU A 398 26.42 20.63 5.50
CA GLU A 398 24.96 20.50 5.58
C GLU A 398 24.49 19.09 5.18
N SER A 399 23.62 18.50 6.01
CA SER A 399 23.01 17.19 5.73
C SER A 399 22.32 17.23 4.37
N ILE A 400 22.63 16.27 3.50
CA ILE A 400 22.03 16.08 2.17
C ILE A 400 20.56 15.69 2.36
N THR A 401 19.70 16.63 2.71
CA THR A 401 18.26 16.37 2.86
C THR A 401 17.54 16.87 1.61
N ASN A 402 16.96 15.93 0.86
CA ASN A 402 16.06 16.14 -0.28
C ASN A 402 16.70 16.70 -1.57
N PHE A 403 17.65 15.95 -2.13
CA PHE A 403 18.24 16.21 -3.45
C PHE A 403 17.18 16.25 -4.56
N ASP A 404 17.03 17.41 -5.23
CA ASP A 404 16.11 17.56 -6.37
C ASP A 404 16.72 16.94 -7.63
N LEU A 405 16.29 15.71 -7.94
CA LEU A 405 16.69 14.94 -9.10
C LEU A 405 16.14 15.49 -10.42
N ASN A 406 15.30 16.52 -10.43
CA ASN A 406 14.88 17.14 -11.69
C ASN A 406 16.07 17.77 -12.43
N GLU A 407 17.11 18.19 -11.71
CA GLU A 407 18.34 18.75 -12.29
C GLU A 407 19.23 17.67 -12.95
N ALA A 408 18.98 16.39 -12.65
CA ALA A 408 19.75 15.25 -13.14
C ALA A 408 19.57 14.95 -14.65
N ARG A 409 18.71 15.71 -15.35
CA ARG A 409 18.36 15.50 -16.78
C ARG A 409 17.93 14.07 -17.12
N LEU A 410 17.29 13.38 -16.18
CA LEU A 410 16.67 12.07 -16.42
C LEU A 410 15.49 12.24 -17.38
N GLN A 411 15.35 11.31 -18.33
CA GLN A 411 14.18 11.28 -19.21
C GLN A 411 12.93 10.83 -18.44
N ALA A 412 11.74 11.19 -18.92
CA ALA A 412 10.48 10.86 -18.23
C ALA A 412 10.32 9.35 -17.94
N HIS A 413 10.67 8.49 -18.90
CA HIS A 413 10.63 7.04 -18.72
C HIS A 413 11.67 6.52 -17.71
N GLU A 414 12.79 7.23 -17.53
CA GLU A 414 13.83 6.89 -16.55
C GLU A 414 13.40 7.25 -15.13
N ILE A 415 12.71 8.39 -14.99
CA ILE A 415 12.07 8.80 -13.73
C ILE A 415 11.00 7.79 -13.35
N GLU A 416 10.12 7.42 -14.29
CA GLU A 416 9.09 6.41 -14.07
C GLU A 416 9.68 5.04 -13.69
N MET A 417 10.77 4.63 -14.35
CA MET A 417 11.50 3.42 -14.01
C MET A 417 12.11 3.50 -12.60
N ALA A 418 12.83 4.58 -12.28
CA ALA A 418 13.46 4.76 -10.96
C ALA A 418 12.43 4.79 -9.82
N GLN A 419 11.28 5.42 -10.04
CA GLN A 419 10.15 5.39 -9.11
C GLN A 419 9.55 3.97 -8.98
N SER A 420 9.43 3.25 -10.10
CA SER A 420 8.90 1.88 -10.14
C SER A 420 9.78 0.86 -9.44
N VAL A 421 11.11 1.04 -9.53
CA VAL A 421 12.12 0.27 -8.80
C VAL A 421 12.10 0.65 -7.31
N GLY A 422 11.84 1.92 -7.00
CA GLY A 422 11.82 2.46 -5.65
C GLY A 422 13.10 3.19 -5.25
N TYR A 423 13.96 3.56 -6.21
CA TYR A 423 15.16 4.36 -5.93
C TYR A 423 14.83 5.80 -5.57
N ILE A 424 13.79 6.34 -6.20
CA ILE A 424 13.39 7.75 -6.06
C ILE A 424 11.90 7.83 -5.77
N LYS A 425 11.49 8.92 -5.13
CA LYS A 425 10.09 9.24 -4.84
C LYS A 425 9.79 10.68 -5.25
N PRO A 426 8.58 10.95 -5.78
CA PRO A 426 8.14 12.31 -6.02
C PRO A 426 7.79 12.98 -4.70
N ILE A 427 8.23 14.23 -4.53
CA ILE A 427 7.82 15.15 -3.47
C ILE A 427 6.96 16.23 -4.11
N LYS A 428 5.75 16.38 -3.57
CA LYS A 428 4.89 17.50 -3.92
C LYS A 428 5.43 18.75 -3.23
N ALA A 429 5.75 19.77 -4.01
CA ALA A 429 6.21 21.02 -3.43
C ALA A 429 5.07 21.69 -2.66
N LEU A 430 5.34 22.07 -1.40
CA LEU A 430 4.44 22.93 -0.63
C LEU A 430 4.42 24.30 -1.30
N HIS A 431 3.26 24.70 -1.81
CA HIS A 431 3.07 26.07 -2.31
C HIS A 431 2.92 27.03 -1.14
N SER A 432 4.03 27.57 -0.65
CA SER A 432 3.97 28.78 0.18
C SER A 432 3.65 29.98 -0.70
N VAL A 433 2.79 30.88 -0.21
CA VAL A 433 2.40 32.13 -0.88
C VAL A 433 3.67 32.88 -1.33
N GLY A 434 3.92 32.92 -2.64
CA GLY A 434 5.01 33.68 -3.26
C GLY A 434 6.11 32.88 -3.98
N VAL A 435 6.20 31.56 -3.81
CA VAL A 435 7.19 30.72 -4.53
C VAL A 435 6.53 29.46 -5.08
N LEU A 436 6.30 29.42 -6.40
CA LEU A 436 5.87 28.23 -7.12
C LEU A 436 7.09 27.33 -7.37
N LYS A 437 7.42 26.45 -6.42
CA LYS A 437 8.35 25.35 -6.70
C LYS A 437 7.55 24.22 -7.39
N SER A 438 8.08 23.69 -8.49
CA SER A 438 7.49 22.54 -9.18
C SER A 438 7.67 21.27 -8.34
N ASP A 439 6.79 20.28 -8.54
CA ASP A 439 6.99 18.94 -7.98
C ASP A 439 8.39 18.41 -8.39
N TYR A 440 9.03 17.71 -7.47
CA TYR A 440 10.40 17.26 -7.66
C TYR A 440 10.61 15.83 -7.20
N ASN A 441 11.70 15.22 -7.64
CA ASN A 441 12.05 13.86 -7.28
C ASN A 441 13.22 13.87 -6.31
N VAL A 442 13.15 13.03 -5.29
CA VAL A 442 14.27 12.82 -4.35
C VAL A 442 14.57 11.34 -4.25
N PHE A 443 15.75 10.97 -3.77
CA PHE A 443 16.00 9.58 -3.43
C PHE A 443 15.00 9.10 -2.38
N SER A 444 14.53 7.86 -2.51
CA SER A 444 13.59 7.27 -1.56
C SER A 444 14.16 7.27 -0.14
N HIS A 445 15.49 7.16 -0.03
CA HIS A 445 16.27 7.18 1.20
C HIS A 445 17.73 7.57 0.93
N ASP A 446 18.40 8.25 1.88
CA ASP A 446 19.78 8.73 1.72
C ASP A 446 20.78 7.57 1.50
N TYR A 447 20.64 6.45 2.21
CA TYR A 447 21.42 5.24 1.96
C TYR A 447 21.24 4.62 0.56
N ILE A 448 20.12 4.87 -0.12
CA ILE A 448 19.99 4.48 -1.54
C ILE A 448 20.87 5.38 -2.40
N GLN A 449 20.88 6.69 -2.13
CA GLN A 449 21.77 7.64 -2.80
C GLN A 449 23.24 7.25 -2.59
N GLU A 450 23.65 7.02 -1.34
CA GLU A 450 25.03 6.62 -1.01
C GLU A 450 25.45 5.31 -1.68
N PHE A 451 24.57 4.31 -1.72
CA PHE A 451 24.88 3.07 -2.40
C PHE A 451 25.00 3.24 -3.91
N VAL A 452 24.07 3.98 -4.52
CA VAL A 452 24.11 4.27 -5.95
C VAL A 452 25.41 5.02 -6.30
N LEU A 453 25.90 5.91 -5.42
CA LEU A 453 27.22 6.55 -5.52
C LEU A 453 28.38 5.54 -5.46
N GLN A 454 28.35 4.58 -4.53
CA GLN A 454 29.41 3.55 -4.40
C GLN A 454 29.57 2.72 -5.68
N TYR A 455 28.52 2.58 -6.48
CA TYR A 455 28.58 1.86 -7.76
C TYR A 455 29.56 2.50 -8.76
N ILE A 456 29.66 3.84 -8.78
CA ILE A 456 30.65 4.54 -9.62
C ILE A 456 32.07 4.25 -9.13
N VAL A 457 32.28 4.20 -7.81
CA VAL A 457 33.61 3.95 -7.24
C VAL A 457 34.09 2.52 -7.50
N SER A 458 33.19 1.56 -7.69
CA SER A 458 33.55 0.18 -8.05
C SER A 458 33.78 -0.07 -9.54
N GLU A 459 33.34 0.83 -10.43
CA GLU A 459 33.57 0.74 -11.89
C GLU A 459 34.76 1.58 -12.38
N ILE A 460 35.39 2.37 -11.50
CA ILE A 460 36.66 3.08 -11.72
C ILE A 460 37.81 2.24 -11.14
#